data_AF-A0A6L4Z410-F1
#
_entry.id   AF-A0A6L4Z410-F1
#
_cell.length_a   1.000
_cell.length_b   1.000
_cell.length_c   1.000
_cell.angle_alpha   90.00
_cell.angle_beta   90.00
_cell.angle_gamma   90.00
#
_symmetry.space_group_name_H-M   'P 1'
#
loop_
_entity.id
_entity.type
_entity.pdbx_description
1 polymer ?
#
loop_
_entity_poly.entity_id
_entity_poly.type
_entity_poly.pdbx_seq_one_letter_code
_entity_poly.pdbx_strand_id
1 'polypeptide(L)'
;MKKWVCSVCFREVEERQSRYGNDLGGYIQAILRANIPRWNGKNFVCNDCIERFISGQAELDNCGSQKSEEELKILPTPHRLGASTRFTGAGVTIAFLDSGFYWHPDLTRPEIRIVGYKNLFS
;
A
#
# COMPACT_ATOMS: atom_id res chain seq x y z
N MET A 1 -11.69 28.25 -7.03
CA MET A 1 -10.53 27.48 -7.54
C MET A 1 -11.02 26.09 -7.93
N LYS A 2 -10.55 25.55 -9.06
CA LYS A 2 -10.95 24.22 -9.52
C LYS A 2 -10.33 23.15 -8.61
N LYS A 3 -11.18 22.23 -8.13
CA LYS A 3 -10.77 21.08 -7.31
C LYS A 3 -10.86 19.80 -8.12
N TRP A 4 -9.99 18.86 -7.82
CA TRP A 4 -9.93 17.53 -8.43
C TRP A 4 -9.89 16.46 -7.34
N VAL A 5 -10.38 15.27 -7.67
CA VAL A 5 -10.28 14.10 -6.78
C VAL A 5 -9.09 13.26 -7.21
N CYS A 6 -8.14 13.05 -6.31
CA CYS A 6 -7.00 12.20 -6.57
C CYS A 6 -7.44 10.74 -6.73
N SER A 7 -7.04 10.10 -7.83
CA SER A 7 -7.38 8.69 -8.13
C SER A 7 -6.67 7.65 -7.25
N VAL A 8 -5.75 8.10 -6.40
CA VAL A 8 -4.96 7.25 -5.49
C VAL A 8 -5.51 7.31 -4.07
N CYS A 9 -5.62 8.52 -3.51
CA CYS A 9 -6.03 8.72 -2.11
C CYS A 9 -7.46 9.22 -1.96
N PHE A 10 -8.18 9.48 -3.07
CA PHE A 10 -9.56 9.96 -3.10
C PHE A 10 -9.82 11.29 -2.38
N ARG A 11 -8.77 12.03 -2.01
CA ARG A 11 -8.88 13.37 -1.43
C ARG A 11 -9.13 14.41 -2.51
N GLU A 12 -9.94 15.41 -2.17
CA GLU A 12 -10.04 16.64 -2.95
C GLU A 12 -8.75 17.46 -2.81
N VAL A 13 -8.18 17.88 -3.94
CA VAL A 13 -7.00 18.72 -4.01
C VAL A 13 -7.20 19.84 -5.01
N GLU A 14 -6.47 20.93 -4.82
CA GLU A 14 -6.45 22.02 -5.80
C GLU A 14 -5.73 21.60 -7.08
N GLU A 15 -6.11 22.20 -8.20
CA GLU A 15 -5.48 21.94 -9.51
C GLU A 15 -3.95 22.00 -9.49
N ARG A 16 -3.37 23.05 -8.88
CA ARG A 16 -1.91 23.22 -8.77
C ARG A 16 -1.20 22.07 -8.03
N GLN A 17 -1.91 21.40 -7.12
CA GLN A 17 -1.44 20.28 -6.31
C GLN A 17 -1.71 18.91 -6.96
N SER A 18 -2.15 18.90 -8.21
CA SER A 18 -2.47 17.68 -8.96
C SER A 18 -1.86 17.70 -10.37
N ARG A 19 -1.73 16.51 -10.94
CA ARG A 19 -1.28 16.29 -12.32
C ARG A 19 -2.17 15.24 -12.98
N TYR A 20 -2.41 15.36 -14.28
CA TYR A 20 -3.02 14.26 -15.03
C TYR A 20 -2.07 13.08 -15.07
N GLY A 21 -2.60 11.87 -14.92
CA GLY A 21 -1.79 10.65 -14.94
C GLY A 21 -1.00 10.45 -16.24
N ASN A 22 -1.55 10.88 -17.38
CA ASN A 22 -0.88 10.82 -18.68
C ASN A 22 0.30 11.80 -18.81
N ASP A 23 0.32 12.86 -17.99
CA ASP A 23 1.41 13.84 -17.97
C ASP A 23 2.58 13.41 -17.07
N LEU A 24 2.40 12.32 -16.32
CA LEU A 24 3.45 11.78 -15.45
C LEU A 24 4.50 11.05 -16.30
N GLY A 25 5.76 11.14 -15.90
CA GLY A 25 6.85 10.38 -16.54
C GLY A 25 6.60 8.87 -16.51
N GLY A 26 7.11 8.15 -17.53
CA GLY A 26 6.85 6.71 -17.71
C GLY A 26 7.19 5.86 -16.49
N TYR A 27 8.26 6.20 -15.77
CA TYR A 27 8.64 5.55 -14.51
C TYR A 27 7.55 5.67 -13.43
N ILE A 28 7.01 6.87 -13.22
CA ILE A 28 5.95 7.12 -12.22
C ILE A 28 4.66 6.38 -12.62
N GLN A 29 4.31 6.41 -13.91
CA GLN A 29 3.15 5.66 -14.40
C GLN A 29 3.30 4.15 -14.14
N ALA A 30 4.50 3.61 -14.33
CA ALA A 30 4.80 2.21 -14.12
C ALA A 30 4.70 1.84 -12.62
N ILE A 31 5.24 2.68 -11.71
CA ILE A 31 5.09 2.48 -10.25
C ILE A 31 3.61 2.47 -9.86
N LEU A 32 2.83 3.43 -10.36
CA LEU A 32 1.40 3.54 -10.05
C LEU A 32 0.62 2.31 -10.56
N ARG A 33 0.89 1.84 -11.79
CA ARG A 33 0.25 0.63 -12.33
C ARG A 33 0.59 -0.63 -11.54
N ALA A 34 1.86 -0.78 -11.13
CA ALA A 34 2.31 -1.91 -10.32
C ALA A 34 1.62 -1.95 -8.94
N ASN A 35 1.35 -0.78 -8.36
CA ASN A 35 0.79 -0.67 -7.01
C ASN A 35 -0.73 -0.50 -6.96
N ILE A 36 -1.33 -0.06 -8.06
CA ILE A 36 -2.76 0.22 -8.20
C ILE A 36 -3.21 -0.38 -9.53
N PRO A 37 -3.50 -1.69 -9.60
CA PRO A 37 -3.83 -2.37 -10.86
C PRO A 37 -5.04 -1.78 -11.61
N ARG A 38 -5.92 -1.07 -10.90
CA ARG A 38 -7.09 -0.40 -11.47
C ARG A 38 -6.81 1.01 -12.00
N TRP A 39 -5.60 1.53 -11.83
CA TRP A 39 -5.24 2.87 -12.28
C TRP A 39 -4.98 2.89 -13.79
N ASN A 40 -5.62 3.84 -14.50
CA ASN A 40 -5.71 3.84 -15.97
C ASN A 40 -5.02 5.04 -16.65
N GLY A 41 -4.25 5.85 -15.91
CA GLY A 41 -3.54 7.02 -16.44
C GLY A 41 -4.41 8.25 -16.76
N LYS A 42 -5.72 8.09 -16.95
CA LYS A 42 -6.60 9.18 -17.38
C LYS A 42 -7.02 10.12 -16.23
N ASN A 43 -6.85 9.70 -14.99
CA ASN A 43 -7.28 10.43 -13.81
C ASN A 43 -6.15 11.25 -13.16
N PHE A 44 -6.52 12.16 -12.26
CA PHE A 44 -5.59 13.02 -11.51
C PHE A 44 -4.87 12.24 -10.41
N VAL A 45 -3.62 12.62 -10.17
CA VAL A 45 -2.85 12.20 -9.01
C VAL A 45 -2.34 13.45 -8.30
N CYS A 46 -2.51 13.52 -6.98
CA CYS A 46 -1.99 14.64 -6.19
C CYS A 46 -0.48 14.52 -5.99
N ASN A 47 0.20 15.66 -5.82
CA ASN A 47 1.65 15.72 -5.63
C ASN A 47 2.11 14.85 -4.46
N ASP A 48 1.39 14.86 -3.32
CA ASP A 48 1.70 14.00 -2.17
C ASP A 48 1.72 12.51 -2.51
N CYS A 49 0.79 12.06 -3.35
CA CYS A 49 0.74 10.65 -3.75
C CYS A 49 1.89 10.30 -4.69
N ILE A 50 2.23 11.20 -5.61
CA ILE A 50 3.38 11.03 -6.51
C ILE A 50 4.66 10.90 -5.68
N GLU A 51 4.90 11.86 -4.78
CA GLU A 51 6.06 11.88 -3.89
C GLU A 51 6.13 10.62 -3.02
N ARG A 52 5.01 10.22 -2.41
CA ARG A 52 4.93 9.00 -1.60
C ARG A 52 5.34 7.74 -2.37
N PHE A 53 4.91 7.60 -3.63
CA PHE A 53 5.28 6.45 -4.44
C PHE A 53 6.76 6.47 -4.85
N ILE A 54 7.31 7.66 -5.15
CA ILE A 54 8.72 7.84 -5.46
C ILE A 54 9.59 7.50 -4.24
N SER A 55 9.29 8.10 -3.08
CA SER A 55 10.02 7.85 -1.83
C SER A 55 9.96 6.39 -1.43
N GLY A 56 8.79 5.75 -1.56
CA GLY A 56 8.63 4.32 -1.25
C GLY A 56 9.50 3.41 -2.12
N GLN A 57 9.67 3.71 -3.41
CA GLN A 57 10.58 2.94 -4.27
C GLN A 57 12.04 3.15 -3.88
N ALA A 58 12.44 4.40 -3.63
CA ALA A 58 13.81 4.73 -3.21
C ALA A 58 14.19 4.01 -1.90
N GLU A 59 13.27 3.90 -0.95
CA GLU A 59 13.47 3.14 0.29
C GLU A 59 13.68 1.64 0.04
N LEU A 60 12.89 1.04 -0.87
CA LEU A 60 13.04 -0.38 -1.23
C LEU A 60 14.31 -0.68 -2.02
N ASP A 61 14.80 0.29 -2.78
CA ASP A 61 16.09 0.18 -3.48
C ASP A 61 17.26 0.21 -2.49
N ASN A 62 17.15 0.99 -1.41
CA ASN A 62 18.15 1.06 -0.35
C ASN A 62 18.17 -0.18 0.57
N CYS A 63 17.12 -1.00 0.58
CA CYS A 63 17.00 -2.16 1.47
C CYS A 63 17.69 -3.45 0.95
N GLY A 64 18.45 -3.36 -0.15
CA GLY A 64 19.34 -4.45 -0.59
C GLY A 64 18.67 -5.67 -1.23
N SER A 65 17.36 -5.65 -1.52
CA SER A 65 16.75 -6.73 -2.32
C SER A 65 17.37 -6.74 -3.73
N GLN A 66 17.85 -7.92 -4.15
CA GLN A 66 18.45 -8.15 -5.46
C GLN A 66 17.63 -7.48 -6.57
N LYS A 67 18.30 -6.65 -7.37
CA LYS A 67 17.71 -6.02 -8.55
C LYS A 67 17.50 -7.10 -9.62
N SER A 68 16.26 -7.53 -9.81
CA SER A 68 15.80 -7.84 -11.17
C SER A 68 15.49 -6.49 -11.82
N GLU A 69 16.17 -6.16 -12.92
CA GLU A 69 16.04 -4.86 -13.61
C GLU A 69 14.62 -4.58 -14.16
N GLU A 70 13.72 -5.55 -14.09
CA GLU A 70 12.42 -5.52 -14.75
C GLU A 70 11.22 -5.52 -13.79
N GLU A 71 11.44 -5.71 -12.48
CA GLU A 71 10.36 -5.91 -11.52
C GLU A 71 10.25 -4.72 -10.56
N LEU A 72 9.43 -3.74 -10.94
CA LEU A 72 9.03 -2.66 -10.03
C LEU A 72 8.41 -3.28 -8.77
N LYS A 73 9.01 -3.01 -7.62
CA LYS A 73 8.60 -3.62 -6.36
C LYS A 73 7.21 -3.10 -5.96
N ILE A 74 6.29 -4.02 -5.68
CA ILE A 74 5.03 -3.66 -5.03
C ILE A 74 5.38 -3.06 -3.67
N LEU A 75 4.96 -1.82 -3.42
CA LEU A 75 5.20 -1.14 -2.17
C LEU A 75 4.50 -1.88 -1.02
N PRO A 76 5.18 -2.08 0.12
CA PRO A 76 4.54 -2.54 1.34
C PRO A 76 3.33 -1.68 1.68
N THR A 77 2.34 -2.28 2.35
CA THR A 77 1.09 -1.60 2.73
C THR A 77 1.32 -0.28 3.48
N PRO A 78 2.26 -0.15 4.44
CA PRO A 78 2.53 1.12 5.11
C PRO A 78 2.84 2.27 4.14
N HIS A 79 3.70 2.01 3.14
CA HIS A 79 4.07 2.99 2.12
C HIS A 79 2.89 3.36 1.21
N ARG A 80 2.07 2.39 0.81
CA ARG A 80 0.86 2.64 -0.01
C ARG A 80 -0.19 3.47 0.69
N LEU A 81 -0.28 3.36 2.01
CA LEU A 81 -1.23 4.13 2.82
C LEU A 81 -0.66 5.49 3.27
N GLY A 82 0.65 5.69 3.19
CA GLY A 82 1.31 6.84 3.82
C GLY A 82 1.20 6.76 5.34
N ALA A 83 1.30 5.54 5.89
CA ALA A 83 1.27 5.32 7.32
C ALA A 83 2.45 6.06 7.98
N SER A 84 2.19 6.66 9.14
CA SER A 84 3.24 7.36 9.89
C SER A 84 4.28 6.37 10.40
N THR A 85 5.56 6.66 10.17
CA THR A 85 6.69 5.88 10.70
C THR A 85 6.78 5.92 12.22
N ARG A 86 6.08 6.85 12.88
CA ARG A 86 5.99 6.93 14.36
C ARG A 86 5.21 5.77 14.96
N PHE A 87 4.34 5.12 14.18
CA PHE A 87 3.46 4.05 14.65
C PHE A 87 3.73 2.78 13.84
N THR A 88 4.79 2.05 14.23
CA THR A 88 5.26 0.86 13.50
C THR A 88 4.51 -0.42 13.87
N GLY A 89 3.71 -0.41 14.93
CA GLY A 89 3.11 -1.62 15.49
C GLY A 89 4.12 -2.53 16.20
N ALA A 90 5.37 -2.11 16.39
CA ALA A 90 6.35 -2.86 17.15
C ALA A 90 5.87 -3.07 18.60
N GLY A 91 5.80 -4.32 19.04
CA GLY A 91 5.27 -4.68 20.36
C GLY A 91 3.75 -4.58 20.50
N VAL A 92 3.02 -4.30 19.41
CA VAL A 92 1.55 -4.28 19.40
C VAL A 92 1.03 -5.62 18.93
N THR A 93 0.15 -6.25 19.72
CA THR A 93 -0.62 -7.43 19.30
C THR A 93 -2.01 -6.99 18.82
N ILE A 94 -2.36 -7.33 17.58
CA ILE A 94 -3.70 -7.14 17.04
C ILE A 94 -4.48 -8.44 17.21
N ALA A 95 -5.63 -8.38 17.88
CA ALA A 95 -6.55 -9.51 18.01
C ALA A 95 -7.84 -9.22 17.23
N PHE A 96 -8.20 -10.11 16.32
CA PHE A 96 -9.50 -10.08 15.64
C PHE A 96 -10.47 -10.96 16.41
N LEU A 97 -11.51 -10.34 16.98
CA LEU A 97 -12.61 -11.04 17.64
C LEU A 97 -13.72 -11.22 16.62
N ASP A 98 -13.73 -12.39 15.99
CA ASP A 98 -14.79 -12.81 15.08
C ASP A 98 -15.58 -13.94 15.76
N SER A 99 -16.91 -13.81 15.79
CA SER A 99 -17.81 -14.83 16.35
C SER A 99 -17.95 -16.07 15.45
N GLY A 100 -17.34 -16.06 14.26
CA GLY A 100 -17.34 -17.15 13.30
C GLY A 100 -15.95 -17.55 12.79
N PHE A 101 -14.94 -17.58 13.66
CA PHE A 101 -13.59 -17.99 13.24
C PHE A 101 -13.53 -19.48 12.87
N TYR A 102 -13.62 -19.78 11.57
CA TYR A 102 -13.36 -21.10 11.00
C TYR A 102 -11.91 -21.22 10.55
N TRP A 103 -11.40 -22.46 10.51
CA TRP A 103 -10.02 -22.74 10.12
C TRP A 103 -9.82 -22.38 8.65
N HIS A 104 -9.25 -21.20 8.40
CA HIS A 104 -8.90 -20.82 7.05
C HIS A 104 -7.75 -21.71 6.56
N PRO A 105 -7.79 -22.25 5.33
CA PRO A 105 -6.73 -23.07 4.75
C PRO A 105 -5.34 -22.41 4.87
N ASP A 106 -5.25 -21.08 4.75
CA ASP A 106 -3.99 -20.34 4.92
C ASP A 106 -3.33 -20.56 6.28
N LEU A 107 -4.11 -20.74 7.36
CA LEU A 107 -3.59 -20.95 8.71
C LEU A 107 -3.33 -22.43 9.03
N THR A 108 -3.81 -23.33 8.19
CA THR A 108 -3.71 -24.78 8.41
C THR A 108 -2.85 -25.50 7.38
N ARG A 109 -2.42 -24.82 6.31
CA ARG A 109 -1.59 -25.37 5.23
C ARG A 109 -0.43 -24.45 4.86
N PRO A 110 0.73 -25.02 4.47
CA PRO A 110 1.06 -26.46 4.48
C PRO A 110 1.21 -27.04 5.89
N GLU A 111 1.40 -26.18 6.89
CA GLU A 111 1.54 -26.53 8.30
C GLU A 111 0.54 -25.75 9.16
N ILE A 112 0.20 -26.31 10.32
CA ILE A 112 -0.74 -25.70 11.26
C ILE A 112 -0.08 -24.56 12.03
N ARG A 113 -0.55 -23.33 11.80
CA ARG A 113 -0.06 -22.11 12.48
C ARG A 113 -0.92 -21.70 13.69
N ILE A 114 -1.96 -22.47 13.99
CA ILE A 114 -2.87 -22.24 15.13
C ILE A 114 -2.29 -22.94 16.35
N VAL A 115 -1.81 -22.17 17.33
CA VAL A 115 -1.13 -22.69 18.53
C VAL A 115 -2.11 -23.24 19.58
N GLY A 116 -3.35 -22.75 19.60
CA GLY A 116 -4.38 -23.26 20.50
C GLY A 116 -5.64 -22.41 20.54
N TYR A 117 -6.70 -22.97 21.14
CA TYR A 117 -7.96 -22.28 21.40
C TYR A 117 -8.02 -21.90 22.87
N LYS A 118 -8.31 -20.63 23.15
CA LYS A 118 -8.55 -20.15 24.51
C LYS A 118 -10.00 -19.71 24.64
N ASN A 119 -10.74 -20.41 25.50
CA ASN A 119 -12.00 -19.90 26.01
C ASN A 119 -11.69 -18.81 27.03
N LEU A 120 -12.30 -17.64 26.86
CA LEU A 120 -12.10 -16.48 27.75
C LEU A 120 -13.01 -16.54 29.00
N PHE A 121 -13.99 -17.44 29.01
CA PHE A 121 -14.96 -17.60 30.10
C PHE A 121 -14.75 -18.87 30.94
N SER A 122 -13.62 -19.58 30.75
CA SER A 122 -13.23 -20.75 31.56
C SER A 122 -12.13 -20.40 32.56
#